data_AF-A0A1V9E1H8-F1
#
_entry.id   AF-A0A1V9E1H8-F1
#
_cell.length_a   1.000
_cell.length_b   1.000
_cell.length_c   1.000
_cell.angle_alpha   90.00
_cell.angle_beta   90.00
_cell.angle_gamma   90.00
#
_symmetry.space_group_name_H-M   'P 1'
#
loop_
_entity.id
_entity.type
_entity.pdbx_description
1 polymer ?
#
loop_
_entity_poly.entity_id
_entity_poly.type
_entity_poly.pdbx_seq_one_letter_code
_entity_poly.pdbx_strand_id
1 'polypeptide(L)'
;MRNLTTKVAGYIFLRYVLYLTVVYATNKDARFVKSSDLRSGEDWFYFIWLFGIPVLIEMIVIGPPLFYGLKKISTAGNRFVFYLLFIGLFAIEFLISNWVYGSQSSAVLKVCISVLLFLILFFKRLF
;
A
#
# COMPACT_ATOMS: atom_id res chain seq x y z
N MET A 1 -1.49 -21.69 2.54
CA MET A 1 -2.12 -20.59 1.76
C MET A 1 -2.53 -19.42 2.64
N ARG A 2 -3.25 -19.65 3.75
CA ARG A 2 -3.71 -18.62 4.71
C ARG A 2 -2.62 -17.63 5.17
N ASN A 3 -1.41 -18.11 5.45
CA ASN A 3 -0.27 -17.27 5.88
C ASN A 3 0.20 -16.27 4.81
N LEU A 4 0.10 -16.57 3.51
CA LEU A 4 0.53 -15.64 2.45
C LEU A 4 -0.49 -14.52 2.24
N THR A 5 -1.78 -14.84 2.25
CA THR A 5 -2.86 -13.83 2.17
C THR A 5 -2.76 -12.83 3.31
N THR A 6 -2.57 -13.30 4.55
CA THR A 6 -2.38 -12.41 5.71
C THR A 6 -1.13 -11.55 5.58
N LYS A 7 -0.02 -12.09 5.06
CA LYS A 7 1.20 -11.30 4.81
C LYS A 7 1.01 -10.21 3.76
N VAL A 8 0.31 -10.51 2.67
CA VAL A 8 -0.01 -9.54 1.60
C VAL A 8 -0.93 -8.44 2.13
N ALA A 9 -2.01 -8.82 2.83
CA ALA A 9 -2.92 -7.85 3.44
C ALA A 9 -2.21 -6.98 4.49
N GLY A 10 -1.39 -7.60 5.35
CA GLY A 10 -0.57 -6.89 6.35
C GLY A 10 0.44 -5.95 5.71
N TYR A 11 1.07 -6.34 4.60
CA TYR A 11 1.97 -5.47 3.82
C TYR A 11 1.24 -4.23 3.29
N ILE A 12 0.07 -4.40 2.66
CA ILE A 12 -0.72 -3.28 2.11
C ILE A 12 -1.16 -2.33 3.24
N PHE A 13 -1.67 -2.89 4.34
CA PHE A 13 -2.10 -2.11 5.49
C PHE A 13 -0.94 -1.34 6.13
N LEU A 14 0.18 -2.01 6.42
CA LEU A 14 1.33 -1.41 7.07
C LEU A 14 1.96 -0.32 6.20
N ARG A 15 2.06 -0.56 4.89
CA ARG A 15 2.51 0.45 3.93
C ARG A 15 1.63 1.70 4.00
N TYR A 16 0.30 1.52 3.99
CA TYR A 16 -0.63 2.63 4.03
C TYR A 16 -0.49 3.46 5.32
N VAL A 17 -0.39 2.78 6.47
CA VAL A 17 -0.18 3.45 7.78
C VAL A 17 1.14 4.21 7.81
N LEU A 18 2.22 3.62 7.30
CA LEU A 18 3.52 4.29 7.22
C LEU A 18 3.48 5.50 6.30
N TYR A 19 2.85 5.38 5.13
CA TYR A 19 2.66 6.50 4.22
C TYR A 19 1.92 7.65 4.89
N LEU A 20 0.78 7.39 5.54
CA LEU A 20 0.04 8.42 6.28
C LEU A 20 0.90 9.05 7.38
N THR A 21 1.65 8.24 8.14
CA THR A 21 2.53 8.72 9.21
C THR A 21 3.58 9.70 8.67
N VAL A 22 4.22 9.35 7.55
CA VAL A 22 5.23 10.24 6.94
C VAL A 22 4.56 11.51 6.39
N VAL A 23 3.39 11.41 5.77
CA VAL A 23 2.65 12.60 5.28
C VAL A 23 2.33 13.54 6.44
N TYR A 24 1.80 13.03 7.56
CA TYR A 24 1.51 13.86 8.73
C TYR A 24 2.76 14.42 9.42
N ALA A 25 3.90 13.71 9.35
CA ALA A 25 5.15 14.20 9.93
C ALA A 25 5.82 15.29 9.07
N THR A 26 5.60 15.27 7.76
CA THR A 26 6.29 16.15 6.79
C THR A 26 5.44 17.34 6.35
N ASN A 27 4.11 17.19 6.34
CA ASN A 27 3.19 18.24 5.93
C ASN A 27 2.66 18.99 7.17
N LYS A 28 3.11 20.23 7.35
CA LYS A 28 2.70 21.10 8.48
C LYS A 28 1.22 21.47 8.44
N ASP A 29 0.59 21.41 7.27
CA ASP A 29 -0.82 21.73 7.09
C ASP A 29 -1.73 20.51 7.35
N ALA A 30 -1.15 19.30 7.39
CA ALA A 30 -1.90 18.08 7.66
C ALA A 30 -2.19 17.96 9.17
N ARG A 31 -3.47 18.02 9.54
CA ARG A 31 -3.91 17.77 10.92
C ARG A 31 -4.40 16.34 11.09
N PHE A 32 -3.89 15.65 12.11
CA PHE A 32 -4.47 14.38 12.54
C PHE A 32 -5.92 14.60 12.98
N VAL A 33 -6.82 13.77 12.45
CA VAL A 33 -8.20 13.70 12.92
C VAL A 33 -8.19 13.10 14.32
N LYS A 34 -8.66 13.86 15.31
CA LYS A 34 -8.79 13.36 16.69
C LYS A 34 -10.12 12.65 16.83
N SER A 35 -10.19 11.69 17.75
CA SER A 35 -11.47 11.05 18.09
C SER A 35 -12.52 12.06 18.57
N SER A 36 -12.09 13.16 19.20
CA SER A 36 -12.97 14.27 19.61
C SER A 36 -13.62 15.03 18.46
N ASP A 37 -13.07 14.90 17.24
CA ASP A 37 -13.56 15.55 16.03
C ASP A 37 -14.68 14.70 15.37
N LEU A 38 -14.82 13.43 15.76
CA LEU A 38 -15.80 12.48 15.21
C LEU A 38 -17.01 12.37 16.15
N ARG A 39 -17.94 13.33 16.05
CA ARG A 39 -19.05 13.48 17.01
C ARG A 39 -20.36 12.87 16.53
N SER A 40 -20.51 12.70 15.23
CA SER A 40 -21.72 12.18 14.59
C SER A 40 -21.43 10.94 13.76
N GLY A 41 -22.47 10.16 13.44
CA GLY A 41 -22.35 9.02 12.51
C GLY A 41 -21.89 9.45 11.10
N GLU A 42 -22.21 10.68 10.71
CA GLU A 42 -21.77 11.27 9.45
C GLU A 42 -20.25 11.54 9.45
N ASP A 43 -19.70 12.06 10.55
CA ASP A 43 -18.24 12.26 10.69
C ASP A 43 -17.49 10.92 10.58
N TRP A 44 -18.02 9.87 11.23
CA TRP A 44 -17.47 8.52 11.14
C TRP A 44 -17.57 7.95 9.72
N PHE A 45 -18.66 8.20 9.02
CA PHE A 45 -18.83 7.80 7.63
C PHE A 45 -17.77 8.45 6.74
N TYR A 46 -17.59 9.78 6.83
CA TYR A 46 -16.57 10.48 6.05
C TYR A 46 -15.15 10.06 6.42
N PHE A 47 -14.88 9.80 7.70
CA PHE A 47 -13.59 9.28 8.14
C PHE A 47 -13.27 7.92 7.49
N ILE A 48 -14.21 6.96 7.55
CA ILE A 48 -14.04 5.66 6.90
C ILE A 48 -13.92 5.82 5.38
N TRP A 49 -14.67 6.74 4.79
CA TRP A 49 -14.62 7.02 3.37
C TRP A 49 -13.23 7.54 2.93
N LEU A 50 -12.64 8.45 3.71
CA LEU A 50 -11.34 9.05 3.39
C LEU A 50 -10.15 8.14 3.72
N PHE A 51 -10.22 7.35 4.78
CA PHE A 51 -9.08 6.55 5.26
C PHE A 51 -9.24 5.04 5.04
N GLY A 52 -10.46 4.51 5.15
CA GLY A 52 -10.74 3.08 5.00
C GLY A 52 -10.86 2.64 3.54
N ILE A 53 -11.69 3.33 2.76
CA ILE A 53 -11.98 2.95 1.36
C ILE A 53 -10.71 2.90 0.49
N PRO A 54 -9.76 3.86 0.55
CA PRO A 54 -8.54 3.78 -0.24
C PRO A 54 -7.72 2.51 0.03
N VAL A 55 -7.64 2.07 1.29
CA VAL A 55 -6.94 0.83 1.65
C VAL A 55 -7.62 -0.39 1.07
N LEU A 56 -8.96 -0.42 1.11
CA LEU A 56 -9.72 -1.52 0.54
C LEU A 56 -9.55 -1.60 -0.98
N ILE A 57 -9.53 -0.46 -1.66
CA ILE A 57 -9.23 -0.39 -3.10
C ILE A 57 -7.83 -0.93 -3.37
N GLU A 58 -6.81 -0.51 -2.61
CA GLU A 58 -5.46 -1.05 -2.75
C GLU A 58 -5.40 -2.57 -2.50
N MET A 59 -6.15 -3.08 -1.53
CA MET A 59 -6.24 -4.53 -1.29
C MET A 59 -6.80 -5.28 -2.50
N ILE A 60 -7.77 -4.71 -3.21
CA ILE A 60 -8.38 -5.33 -4.40
C ILE A 60 -7.47 -5.20 -5.63
N VAL A 61 -6.84 -4.05 -5.83
CA VAL A 61 -6.04 -3.77 -7.05
C VAL A 61 -4.65 -4.38 -6.96
N ILE A 62 -3.98 -4.28 -5.80
CA ILE A 62 -2.58 -4.68 -5.61
C ILE A 62 -2.48 -6.06 -4.96
N GLY A 63 -3.43 -6.43 -4.10
CA GLY A 63 -3.40 -7.69 -3.36
C GLY A 63 -3.34 -8.95 -4.23
N PRO A 64 -4.31 -9.17 -5.15
CA PRO A 64 -4.33 -10.34 -6.04
C PRO A 64 -3.07 -10.51 -6.90
N PRO A 65 -2.59 -9.50 -7.64
CA PRO A 65 -1.38 -9.66 -8.47
C PRO A 65 -0.13 -9.90 -7.61
N LEU A 66 0.00 -9.26 -6.45
CA LEU A 66 1.12 -9.49 -5.54
C LEU A 66 1.11 -10.90 -4.96
N PHE A 67 -0.06 -11.38 -4.52
CA PHE A 67 -0.22 -12.75 -4.03
C PHE A 67 0.13 -13.78 -5.12
N TYR A 68 -0.35 -13.56 -6.34
CA TYR A 68 -0.06 -14.43 -7.47
C TYR A 68 1.45 -14.47 -7.77
N GLY A 69 2.11 -13.31 -7.86
CA GLY A 69 3.54 -13.22 -8.10
C GLY A 69 4.36 -13.95 -7.03
N LEU A 70 4.07 -13.70 -5.75
CA LEU A 70 4.75 -14.35 -4.62
C LEU A 70 4.55 -15.86 -4.59
N LYS A 71 3.36 -16.34 -4.97
CA LYS A 71 3.08 -17.77 -5.08
C LYS A 71 3.86 -18.40 -6.24
N LYS A 72 3.90 -17.75 -7.40
CA LYS A 72 4.61 -18.25 -8.59
C LYS A 72 6.12 -18.35 -8.37
N ILE A 73 6.74 -17.39 -7.68
CA ILE A 73 8.16 -17.49 -7.30
C ILE A 73 8.44 -18.72 -6.46
N SER A 74 7.58 -19.01 -5.48
CA SER A 74 7.80 -20.12 -4.55
C SER A 74 7.62 -21.51 -5.17
N THR A 75 7.04 -21.62 -6.36
CA THR A 75 6.63 -22.92 -6.94
C THR A 75 7.24 -23.20 -8.31
N ALA A 76 7.49 -22.16 -9.13
CA ALA A 76 7.77 -22.35 -10.56
C ALA A 76 9.14 -21.82 -11.02
N GLY A 77 9.98 -21.29 -10.12
CA GLY A 77 11.34 -20.82 -10.43
C GLY A 77 11.46 -19.63 -11.41
N ASN A 78 10.35 -19.20 -12.03
CA ASN A 78 10.35 -18.16 -13.05
C ASN A 78 10.36 -16.75 -12.42
N ARG A 79 11.54 -16.34 -11.94
CA ARG A 79 11.79 -15.05 -11.28
C ARG A 79 11.54 -13.86 -12.21
N PHE A 80 11.71 -14.03 -13.52
CA PHE A 80 11.51 -12.96 -14.51
C PHE A 80 10.07 -12.44 -14.54
N VAL A 81 9.08 -13.34 -14.60
CA VAL A 81 7.65 -12.97 -14.59
C VAL A 81 7.28 -12.23 -13.31
N PHE A 82 7.87 -12.60 -12.19
CA PHE A 82 7.66 -11.89 -10.93
C PHE A 82 8.25 -10.49 -10.96
N TYR A 83 9.49 -10.29 -11.42
CA TYR A 83 10.08 -8.96 -11.49
C TYR A 83 9.29 -8.04 -12.43
N LEU A 84 8.77 -8.57 -13.54
CA LEU A 84 7.90 -7.82 -14.44
C LEU A 84 6.60 -7.39 -13.76
N LEU A 85 5.93 -8.32 -13.05
CA LEU A 85 4.74 -8.01 -12.24
C LEU A 85 5.05 -6.99 -11.13
N PHE A 86 6.21 -7.12 -10.50
CA PHE A 86 6.66 -6.26 -9.42
C PHE A 86 6.85 -4.82 -9.90
N ILE A 87 7.61 -4.62 -10.99
CA ILE A 87 7.81 -3.32 -11.61
C ILE A 87 6.46 -2.73 -12.06
N GLY A 88 5.60 -3.56 -12.69
CA GLY A 88 4.26 -3.14 -13.11
C GLY A 88 3.41 -2.64 -11.94
N LEU A 89 3.46 -3.31 -10.78
CA LEU A 89 2.70 -2.91 -9.60
C LEU A 89 3.14 -1.55 -9.04
N PHE A 90 4.45 -1.28 -8.94
CA PHE A 90 4.90 0.05 -8.48
C PHE A 90 4.68 1.15 -9.51
N ALA A 91 4.75 0.82 -10.81
CA ALA A 91 4.40 1.77 -11.86
C ALA A 91 2.92 2.17 -11.76
N ILE A 92 2.01 1.20 -11.59
CA ILE A 92 0.58 1.47 -11.37
C ILE A 92 0.37 2.27 -10.07
N GLU A 93 1.03 1.88 -8.99
CA GLU A 93 0.96 2.59 -7.72
C GLU A 93 1.42 4.04 -7.84
N PHE A 94 2.51 4.29 -8.57
CA PHE A 94 3.00 5.63 -8.87
C PHE A 94 1.95 6.44 -9.64
N LEU A 95 1.40 5.88 -10.73
CA LEU A 95 0.42 6.56 -11.58
C LEU A 95 -0.86 6.91 -10.79
N ILE A 96 -1.41 5.96 -10.03
CA ILE A 96 -2.59 6.17 -9.19
C ILE A 96 -2.29 7.24 -8.14
N SER A 97 -1.16 7.15 -7.46
CA SER A 97 -0.81 8.10 -6.39
C SER A 97 -0.57 9.50 -6.93
N ASN A 98 0.08 9.63 -8.10
CA ASN A 98 0.27 10.92 -8.73
C ASN A 98 -1.06 11.54 -9.19
N TRP A 99 -2.00 10.71 -9.68
CA TRP A 99 -3.34 11.16 -10.04
C TRP A 99 -4.18 11.59 -8.83
N VAL A 100 -4.13 10.83 -7.73
CA VAL A 100 -4.92 11.11 -6.51
C VAL A 100 -4.37 12.29 -5.71
N TYR A 101 -3.05 12.38 -5.55
CA TYR A 101 -2.42 13.38 -4.68
C TYR A 101 -1.94 14.62 -5.44
N GLY A 102 -1.93 14.60 -6.78
CA GLY A 102 -1.48 15.72 -7.62
C GLY A 102 -0.01 16.14 -7.43
N SER A 103 0.77 15.33 -6.71
CA SER A 103 2.16 15.63 -6.34
C SER A 103 3.05 14.44 -6.64
N GLN A 104 3.99 14.65 -7.56
CA GLN A 104 5.00 13.66 -7.91
C GLN A 104 5.82 13.25 -6.68
N SER A 105 6.20 14.20 -5.83
CA SER A 105 6.97 13.94 -4.61
C SER A 105 6.23 13.00 -3.65
N SER A 106 4.92 13.20 -3.48
CA SER A 106 4.09 12.33 -2.63
C SER A 106 3.94 10.93 -3.23
N ALA A 107 3.86 10.81 -4.56
CA ALA A 107 3.79 9.53 -5.26
C ALA A 107 5.11 8.75 -5.17
N VAL A 108 6.25 9.43 -5.38
CA VAL A 108 7.58 8.82 -5.23
C VAL A 108 7.79 8.33 -3.80
N LEU A 109 7.47 9.17 -2.80
CA LEU A 109 7.58 8.81 -1.39
C LEU A 109 6.81 7.53 -1.08
N LYS A 110 5.55 7.44 -1.54
CA LYS A 110 4.72 6.26 -1.33
C LYS A 110 5.39 5.02 -1.91
N VAL A 111 5.81 5.07 -3.17
CA VAL A 111 6.50 3.95 -3.83
C VAL A 111 7.80 3.55 -3.11
N CYS A 112 8.60 4.50 -2.63
CA CYS A 112 9.81 4.21 -1.85
C CYS A 112 9.48 3.43 -0.57
N ILE A 113 8.47 3.86 0.18
CA ILE A 113 7.98 3.14 1.37
C ILE A 113 7.54 1.72 0.98
N SER A 114 6.80 1.58 -0.12
CA SER A 114 6.29 0.30 -0.61
C SER A 114 7.42 -0.67 -0.95
N VAL A 115 8.43 -0.23 -1.69
CA VAL A 115 9.59 -1.05 -2.07
C VAL A 115 10.39 -1.47 -0.84
N LEU A 116 10.71 -0.52 0.06
CA LEU A 116 11.45 -0.81 1.28
C LEU A 116 10.72 -1.83 2.16
N LEU A 117 9.42 -1.62 2.39
CA LEU A 117 8.60 -2.52 3.19
C LEU A 117 8.51 -3.90 2.55
N PHE A 118 8.39 -3.95 1.23
CA PHE A 118 8.32 -5.21 0.49
C PHE A 118 9.62 -6.00 0.66
N LEU A 119 10.77 -5.34 0.47
CA LEU A 119 12.06 -5.97 0.67
C LEU A 119 12.17 -6.52 2.09
N ILE A 120 11.85 -5.73 3.13
CA ILE A 120 11.91 -6.19 4.53
C ILE A 120 11.04 -7.44 4.77
N LEU A 121 9.79 -7.44 4.30
CA LEU A 121 8.82 -8.50 4.60
C LEU A 121 8.95 -9.76 3.73
N PHE A 122 9.47 -9.61 2.51
CA PHE A 122 9.50 -10.68 1.51
C PHE A 122 10.89 -11.04 0.99
N PHE A 123 11.99 -10.45 1.52
CA PHE A 123 13.37 -10.73 1.10
C PHE A 123 13.68 -12.23 1.01
N LYS A 124 13.35 -12.99 2.07
CA LYS A 124 13.60 -14.44 2.17
C LYS A 124 12.82 -15.30 1.17
N ARG A 125 11.87 -14.72 0.43
CA ARG A 125 11.14 -15.42 -0.64
C ARG A 125 11.72 -15.13 -2.02
N LEU A 126 12.54 -14.09 -2.15
CA LEU A 126 13.20 -13.73 -3.40
C LEU A 126 14.47 -14.56 -3.64
N PHE A 127 15.11 -15.03 -2.56
CA PHE A 127 16.34 -15.82 -2.55
C PHE A 127 16.07 -17.20 -1.97
#